data_AF-A0A956G9G0-F1
#
_entry.id   AF-A0A956G9G0-F1
#
_cell.length_a   1.000
_cell.length_b   1.000
_cell.length_c   1.000
_cell.angle_alpha   90.00
_cell.angle_beta   90.00
_cell.angle_gamma   90.00
#
_symmetry.space_group_name_H-M   'P 1'
#
loop_
_entity.id
_entity.type
_entity.pdbx_description
1 polymer ?
#
loop_
_entity_poly.entity_id
_entity_poly.type
_entity_poly.pdbx_seq_one_letter_code
_entity_poly.pdbx_strand_id
1 'polypeptide(L)'
;MGRPYAYLVTLVLVGATAMPLFRADVNRDGFPVSTYPMFSDRRPTAMSVGSLFAVLDDGSREIVAPQLIANSEVLQANATIQRAIHSGPRAALALCKKVIKRLPSYAPRALISLEIVTGTYDAVKYFEGHTEPTRTVTHARCWPEAKP
;
A
#
# COMPACT_ATOMS: atom_id res chain seq x y z
N MET A 1 -15.82 16.71 -53.33
CA MET A 1 -15.40 17.11 -51.97
C MET A 1 -14.34 18.19 -52.10
N GLY A 2 -14.66 19.41 -51.65
CA GLY A 2 -13.89 20.60 -51.99
C GLY A 2 -12.65 20.84 -51.12
N ARG A 3 -11.70 21.62 -51.65
CA ARG A 3 -10.55 22.21 -50.95
C ARG A 3 -10.85 22.73 -49.52
N PRO A 4 -11.99 23.40 -49.23
CA PRO A 4 -12.29 23.83 -47.85
C PRO A 4 -12.38 22.68 -46.84
N TYR A 5 -12.85 21.51 -47.26
CA TYR A 5 -12.92 20.34 -46.39
C TYR A 5 -11.52 19.83 -46.03
N ALA A 6 -10.60 19.80 -46.99
CA ALA A 6 -9.21 19.41 -46.76
C ALA A 6 -8.50 20.36 -45.79
N TYR A 7 -8.73 21.67 -45.89
CA TYR A 7 -8.17 22.65 -44.95
C TYR A 7 -8.71 22.46 -43.53
N LEU A 8 -10.01 22.18 -43.38
CA LEU A 8 -10.61 21.94 -42.07
C LEU A 8 -10.02 20.69 -41.41
N VAL A 9 -9.95 19.57 -42.15
CA VAL A 9 -9.35 18.32 -41.64
C VAL A 9 -7.90 18.53 -41.22
N THR A 10 -7.12 19.27 -42.01
CA THR A 10 -5.72 19.56 -41.69
C THR A 10 -5.61 20.41 -40.42
N LEU A 11 -6.43 21.45 -40.29
CA LEU A 11 -6.42 22.33 -39.13
C LEU A 11 -6.82 21.57 -37.85
N VAL A 12 -7.79 20.68 -37.93
CA VAL A 12 -8.18 19.80 -36.82
C VAL A 12 -7.04 18.85 -36.45
N LEU A 13 -6.36 18.24 -37.42
CA LEU A 13 -5.26 17.32 -37.16
C LEU A 13 -4.06 18.03 -36.50
N VAL A 14 -3.71 19.22 -36.99
CA VAL A 14 -2.66 20.07 -36.40
C VAL A 14 -3.06 20.54 -35.01
N GLY A 15 -4.31 20.96 -34.81
CA GLY A 15 -4.83 21.35 -33.50
C GLY A 15 -4.77 20.19 -32.51
N ALA A 16 -5.19 18.99 -32.91
CA ALA A 16 -5.17 17.79 -32.07
C ALA A 16 -3.74 17.36 -31.69
N THR A 17 -2.78 17.48 -32.61
CA THR A 17 -1.37 17.15 -32.36
C THR A 17 -0.64 18.20 -31.51
N ALA A 18 -1.02 19.48 -31.63
CA ALA A 18 -0.46 20.56 -30.83
C ALA A 18 -1.15 20.75 -29.47
N MET A 19 -2.35 20.18 -29.27
CA MET A 19 -3.12 20.27 -28.02
C MET A 19 -2.31 19.96 -26.73
N PRO A 20 -1.40 18.97 -26.70
CA PRO A 20 -0.62 18.66 -25.50
C PRO A 20 0.31 19.80 -25.04
N LEU A 21 0.79 20.65 -25.96
CA LEU A 21 1.69 21.78 -25.64
C LEU A 21 1.05 22.83 -24.72
N PHE A 22 -0.28 22.87 -24.69
CA PHE A 22 -1.06 23.84 -23.90
C PHE A 22 -1.68 23.22 -22.64
N ARG A 23 -1.41 21.94 -22.35
CA ARG A 23 -1.85 21.33 -21.09
C ARG A 23 -0.96 21.81 -19.95
N ALA A 24 -1.56 22.27 -18.85
CA ALA A 24 -0.85 22.75 -17.64
C ALA A 24 0.03 21.67 -16.97
N ASP A 25 -0.08 20.42 -17.39
CA ASP A 25 0.68 19.27 -16.91
C ASP A 25 1.99 19.02 -17.70
N VAL A 26 2.66 20.08 -18.21
CA VAL A 26 3.98 19.97 -18.91
C VAL A 26 5.04 19.22 -18.09
N ASN A 27 4.89 19.18 -16.77
CA ASN A 27 5.80 18.44 -15.88
C ASN A 27 5.44 16.96 -15.68
N ARG A 28 4.33 16.46 -16.25
CA ARG A 28 3.98 15.02 -16.24
C ARG A 28 4.35 14.43 -17.59
N ASP A 29 5.59 14.00 -17.72
CA ASP A 29 6.14 13.46 -18.96
C ASP A 29 5.36 12.20 -19.36
N GLY A 30 4.52 12.33 -20.36
CA GLY A 30 3.86 11.25 -21.08
C GLY A 30 4.03 11.54 -22.57
N PHE A 31 4.48 10.55 -23.34
CA PHE A 31 4.54 10.62 -24.81
C PHE A 31 3.27 11.29 -25.36
N PRO A 32 3.32 12.00 -26.51
CA PRO A 32 2.26 12.91 -26.96
C PRO A 32 0.82 12.32 -27.04
N VAL A 33 0.68 10.98 -26.99
CA VAL A 33 -0.59 10.24 -26.90
C VAL A 33 -0.71 9.27 -25.71
N SER A 34 0.34 9.05 -24.92
CA SER A 34 0.31 8.17 -23.74
C SER A 34 0.28 8.99 -22.47
N THR A 35 -0.83 8.91 -21.74
CA THR A 35 -0.98 9.49 -20.39
C THR A 35 -0.33 8.62 -19.30
N TYR A 36 0.54 7.67 -19.66
CA TYR A 36 1.29 6.84 -18.73
C TYR A 36 2.69 7.41 -18.49
N PRO A 37 2.96 8.07 -17.34
CA PRO A 37 4.31 8.52 -17.02
C PRO A 37 5.20 7.30 -16.71
N MET A 38 6.16 7.02 -17.60
CA MET A 38 7.20 6.02 -17.37
C MET A 38 8.39 6.67 -16.68
N PHE A 39 8.36 6.71 -15.34
CA PHE A 39 9.50 7.01 -14.47
C PHE A 39 10.07 8.44 -14.47
N SER A 40 9.44 9.37 -15.18
CA SER A 40 9.83 10.79 -15.24
C SER A 40 9.43 11.59 -13.98
N ASP A 41 8.33 11.21 -13.34
CA ASP A 41 7.86 11.87 -12.12
C ASP A 41 8.54 11.32 -10.87
N ARG A 42 9.03 12.23 -10.02
CA ARG A 42 9.55 11.88 -8.69
C ARG A 42 8.41 11.29 -7.86
N ARG A 43 8.51 9.99 -7.58
CA ARG A 43 7.59 9.32 -6.65
C ARG A 43 7.73 9.92 -5.24
N PRO A 44 6.64 10.02 -4.47
CA PRO A 44 6.72 10.35 -3.06
C PRO A 44 7.68 9.41 -2.35
N THR A 45 8.58 9.95 -1.52
CA THR A 45 9.49 9.13 -0.71
C THR A 45 8.77 8.54 0.49
N ALA A 46 7.74 9.21 1.01
CA ALA A 46 6.93 8.71 2.11
C ALA A 46 5.98 7.59 1.63
N MET A 47 6.18 6.38 2.14
CA MET A 47 5.40 5.19 1.80
C MET A 47 4.78 4.60 3.06
N SER A 48 3.46 4.40 3.05
CA SER A 48 2.73 3.79 4.17
C SER A 48 2.47 2.30 3.92
N VAL A 49 2.88 1.46 4.87
CA VAL A 49 2.73 0.00 4.80
C VAL A 49 1.94 -0.48 6.00
N GLY A 50 0.88 -1.24 5.73
CA GLY A 50 0.08 -1.93 6.74
C GLY A 50 0.72 -3.27 7.07
N SER A 51 0.82 -3.59 8.35
CA SER A 51 1.46 -4.80 8.84
C SER A 51 0.70 -5.36 10.04
N LEU A 52 0.76 -6.68 10.20
CA LEU A 52 0.26 -7.37 11.38
C LEU A 52 1.48 -7.89 12.15
N PHE A 53 1.66 -7.42 13.37
CA PHE A 53 2.74 -7.81 14.25
C PHE A 53 2.26 -8.74 15.36
N ALA A 54 3.06 -9.74 15.68
CA ALA A 54 3.01 -10.49 16.93
C ALA A 54 3.93 -9.82 17.95
N VAL A 55 3.37 -9.42 19.09
CA VAL A 55 4.12 -8.92 20.23
C VAL A 55 4.39 -10.09 21.15
N LEU A 56 5.66 -10.32 21.42
CA LEU A 56 6.14 -11.44 22.23
C LEU A 56 6.40 -11.01 23.68
N ASP A 57 6.66 -11.98 24.54
CA ASP A 57 6.93 -11.81 25.98
C ASP A 57 8.15 -10.93 26.31
N ASP A 58 9.17 -10.98 25.47
CA ASP A 58 10.35 -10.10 25.51
C ASP A 58 10.07 -8.66 25.02
N GLY A 59 8.83 -8.36 24.61
CA GLY A 59 8.42 -7.08 24.06
C GLY A 59 8.82 -6.86 22.59
N SER A 60 9.48 -7.84 21.96
CA SER A 60 9.83 -7.78 20.55
C SER A 60 8.59 -7.91 19.66
N ARG A 61 8.72 -7.40 18.43
CA ARG A 61 7.68 -7.45 17.40
C ARG A 61 8.15 -8.28 16.23
N GLU A 62 7.39 -9.30 15.89
CA GLU A 62 7.63 -10.13 14.71
C GLU A 62 6.49 -9.98 13.71
N ILE A 63 6.81 -9.98 12.41
CA ILE A 63 5.79 -9.91 11.35
C ILE A 63 5.08 -11.25 11.28
N VAL A 64 3.74 -11.22 11.31
CA VAL A 64 2.94 -12.43 11.16
C VAL A 64 3.01 -12.95 9.73
N ALA A 65 3.26 -14.25 9.59
CA ALA A 65 3.38 -14.90 8.28
C ALA A 65 2.10 -14.74 7.43
N PRO A 66 2.22 -14.50 6.10
CA PRO A 66 1.09 -14.30 5.19
C PRO A 66 0.01 -15.39 5.27
N GLN A 67 0.43 -16.65 5.46
CA GLN A 67 -0.44 -17.83 5.50
C GLN A 67 -1.47 -17.74 6.64
N LEU A 68 -1.12 -17.10 7.75
CA LEU A 68 -2.02 -16.91 8.89
C LEU A 68 -3.05 -15.81 8.64
N ILE A 69 -2.71 -14.84 7.79
CA ILE A 69 -3.54 -13.69 7.44
C ILE A 69 -4.54 -14.06 6.34
N ALA A 70 -4.02 -14.54 5.21
CA ALA A 70 -4.81 -14.91 4.04
C ALA A 70 -4.37 -16.26 3.47
N ASN A 71 -3.17 -16.30 2.86
CA ASN A 71 -2.55 -17.46 2.21
C ASN A 71 -1.05 -17.19 1.99
N SER A 72 -0.34 -18.04 1.25
CA SER A 72 1.10 -17.88 0.98
C SER A 72 1.46 -16.63 0.18
N GLU A 73 0.50 -15.97 -0.47
CA GLU A 73 0.74 -14.80 -1.32
C GLU A 73 0.85 -13.52 -0.49
N VAL A 74 2.06 -12.97 -0.40
CA VAL A 74 2.38 -11.76 0.36
C VAL A 74 1.47 -10.58 -0.02
N LEU A 75 1.21 -10.40 -1.32
CA LEU A 75 0.38 -9.30 -1.82
C LEU A 75 -1.09 -9.47 -1.42
N GLN A 76 -1.61 -10.70 -1.38
CA GLN A 76 -2.99 -10.95 -0.96
C GLN A 76 -3.16 -10.79 0.55
N ALA A 77 -2.16 -11.20 1.34
CA ALA A 77 -2.11 -10.94 2.77
C ALA A 77 -2.09 -9.42 3.05
N ASN A 78 -1.23 -8.67 2.36
CA ASN A 78 -1.20 -7.20 2.48
C ASN A 78 -2.55 -6.57 2.06
N ALA A 79 -3.13 -6.98 0.93
CA ALA A 79 -4.43 -6.47 0.50
C ALA A 79 -5.54 -6.75 1.53
N THR A 80 -5.47 -7.89 2.23
CA THR A 80 -6.40 -8.24 3.31
C THR A 80 -6.25 -7.30 4.52
N ILE A 81 -5.01 -7.02 4.93
CA ILE A 81 -4.71 -6.06 6.01
C ILE A 81 -5.22 -4.67 5.62
N GLN A 82 -4.88 -4.20 4.42
CA GLN A 82 -5.29 -2.89 3.93
C GLN A 82 -6.80 -2.77 3.88
N ARG A 83 -7.52 -3.76 3.36
CA ARG A 83 -8.98 -3.75 3.33
C ARG A 83 -9.56 -3.64 4.74
N ALA A 84 -9.01 -4.36 5.71
CA ALA A 84 -9.47 -4.31 7.09
C ALA A 84 -9.21 -2.93 7.73
N ILE A 85 -8.06 -2.30 7.47
CA ILE A 85 -7.74 -0.94 7.91
C ILE A 85 -8.71 0.08 7.31
N HIS A 86 -8.91 0.05 5.98
CA HIS A 86 -9.80 0.99 5.28
C HIS A 86 -11.27 0.82 5.68
N SER A 87 -11.68 -0.40 6.05
CA SER A 87 -13.03 -0.70 6.54
C SER A 87 -13.24 -0.27 8.00
N GLY A 88 -12.20 0.25 8.66
CA GLY A 88 -12.26 0.87 9.98
C GLY A 88 -11.96 -0.07 11.16
N PRO A 89 -12.03 0.46 12.40
CA PRO A 89 -11.47 -0.19 13.59
C PRO A 89 -12.11 -1.55 13.91
N ARG A 90 -13.42 -1.68 13.69
CA ARG A 90 -14.15 -2.93 13.94
C ARG A 90 -13.69 -4.05 13.01
N ALA A 91 -13.47 -3.74 11.73
CA ALA A 91 -12.99 -4.70 10.74
C ALA A 91 -11.53 -5.09 11.00
N ALA A 92 -10.67 -4.13 11.34
CA ALA A 92 -9.30 -4.39 11.78
C ALA A 92 -9.27 -5.31 13.01
N LEU A 93 -10.09 -5.05 14.04
CA LEU A 93 -10.17 -5.90 15.23
C LEU A 93 -10.67 -7.31 14.89
N ALA A 94 -11.65 -7.44 14.00
CA ALA A 94 -12.15 -8.74 13.55
C ALA A 94 -11.06 -9.56 12.84
N LEU A 95 -10.26 -8.92 11.97
CA LEU A 95 -9.11 -9.57 11.34
C LEU A 95 -8.08 -10.02 12.39
N CYS A 96 -7.74 -9.15 13.34
CA CYS A 96 -6.82 -9.47 14.45
C CYS A 96 -7.27 -10.74 15.20
N LYS A 97 -8.53 -10.77 15.63
CA LYS A 97 -9.13 -11.94 16.31
C LYS A 97 -9.23 -13.18 15.43
N LYS A 98 -9.34 -13.03 14.11
CA LYS A 98 -9.35 -14.18 13.19
C LYS A 98 -7.97 -14.80 13.08
N VAL A 99 -6.93 -13.98 12.99
CA VAL A 99 -5.54 -14.45 12.89
C VAL A 99 -5.08 -15.07 14.21
N ILE A 100 -5.49 -14.50 15.35
CA ILE A 100 -5.08 -15.06 16.65
C ILE A 100 -5.57 -16.49 16.85
N LYS A 101 -6.76 -16.83 16.33
CA LYS A 101 -7.33 -18.18 16.39
C LYS A 101 -6.62 -19.18 15.46
N ARG A 102 -5.86 -18.69 14.47
CA ARG A 102 -5.10 -19.51 13.52
C ARG A 102 -3.67 -19.74 13.96
N LEU A 103 -3.18 -18.97 14.94
CA LEU A 103 -1.83 -19.16 15.46
C LEU A 103 -1.74 -20.55 16.10
N PRO A 104 -0.70 -21.33 15.78
CA PRO A 104 -0.48 -22.60 16.43
C PRO A 104 -0.31 -22.36 17.94
N SER A 105 -0.91 -23.22 18.77
CA SER A 105 -0.82 -23.12 20.24
C SER A 105 0.61 -23.32 20.78
N TYR A 106 1.57 -23.64 19.91
CA TYR A 106 2.95 -23.95 20.25
C TYR A 106 3.88 -22.93 19.57
N ALA A 107 3.87 -21.70 20.07
CA ALA A 107 4.92 -20.73 19.75
C ALA A 107 6.05 -20.90 20.80
N PRO A 108 7.32 -20.98 20.38
CA PRO A 108 8.47 -21.11 21.30
C PRO A 108 8.66 -19.87 22.21
N ARG A 109 7.99 -18.76 21.91
CA ARG A 109 7.89 -17.56 22.75
C ARG A 109 6.42 -17.27 23.03
N ALA A 110 6.09 -16.83 24.24
CA ALA A 110 4.71 -16.57 24.61
C ALA A 110 4.20 -15.32 23.88
N LEU A 111 3.18 -15.49 23.04
CA LEU A 111 2.49 -14.39 22.39
C LEU A 111 1.75 -13.54 23.44
N ILE A 112 2.07 -12.26 23.56
CA ILE A 112 1.33 -11.30 24.40
C ILE A 112 0.11 -10.76 23.65
N SER A 113 0.30 -10.29 22.41
CA SER A 113 -0.78 -9.67 21.64
C SER A 113 -0.47 -9.64 20.14
N LEU A 114 -1.51 -9.41 19.33
CA LEU A 114 -1.39 -9.05 17.92
C LEU A 114 -1.74 -7.58 17.73
N GLU A 115 -1.02 -6.91 16.83
CA GLU A 115 -1.24 -5.50 16.48
C GLU A 115 -1.34 -5.32 14.97
N ILE A 116 -2.40 -4.65 14.50
CA ILE A 116 -2.47 -4.13 13.13
C ILE A 116 -1.99 -2.70 13.14
N VAL A 117 -0.92 -2.44 12.40
CA VAL A 117 -0.20 -1.17 12.43
C VAL A 117 0.03 -0.68 11.00
N THR A 118 -0.09 0.63 10.79
CA THR A 118 0.47 1.29 9.59
C THR A 118 1.72 2.03 9.99
N GLY A 119 2.85 1.63 9.39
CA GLY A 119 4.11 2.37 9.45
C GLY A 119 4.28 3.21 8.19
N THR A 120 4.65 4.47 8.33
CA THR A 120 5.09 5.33 7.24
C THR A 120 6.61 5.38 7.25
N TYR A 121 7.23 5.04 6.12
CA TYR A 121 8.67 4.94 5.93
C TYR A 121 9.13 5.93 4.87
N ASP A 122 10.36 6.40 4.98
CA ASP A 122 11.05 7.03 3.85
C ASP A 122 11.66 5.93 2.99
N ALA A 123 11.10 5.72 1.80
CA ALA A 123 11.51 4.66 0.88
C ALA A 123 13.00 4.75 0.50
N VAL A 124 13.58 5.94 0.41
CA VAL A 124 15.00 6.10 0.05
C VAL A 124 15.86 5.66 1.24
N LYS A 125 15.61 6.26 2.41
CA LYS A 125 16.39 5.95 3.63
C LYS A 125 16.24 4.50 4.08
N TYR A 126 15.08 3.89 3.82
CA TYR A 126 14.82 2.49 4.14
C TYR A 126 15.84 1.56 3.46
N PHE A 127 16.14 1.79 2.18
CA PHE A 127 17.14 1.01 1.44
C PHE A 127 18.59 1.38 1.78
N GLU A 128 18.81 2.51 2.45
CA GLU A 128 20.10 2.88 3.06
C GLU A 128 20.30 2.25 4.46
N GLY A 129 19.33 1.46 4.95
CA GLY A 129 19.40 0.76 6.23
C GLY A 129 18.60 1.40 7.36
N HIS A 130 17.97 2.56 7.13
CA HIS A 130 17.09 3.19 8.11
C HIS A 130 15.67 2.58 8.05
N THR A 131 15.50 1.41 8.64
CA THR A 131 14.25 0.63 8.55
C THR A 131 13.17 1.03 9.54
N GLU A 132 13.40 2.07 10.34
CA GLU A 132 12.44 2.54 11.34
C GLU A 132 11.35 3.42 10.69
N PRO A 133 10.07 3.23 11.05
CA PRO A 133 9.00 4.07 10.54
C PRO A 133 9.10 5.48 11.12
N THR A 134 8.95 6.50 10.26
CA THR A 134 8.85 7.91 10.66
C THR A 134 7.55 8.21 11.40
N ARG A 135 6.49 7.45 11.09
CA ARG A 135 5.19 7.56 11.79
C ARG A 135 4.56 6.20 11.90
N THR A 136 3.93 5.94 13.05
CA THR A 136 3.24 4.67 13.32
C THR A 136 1.82 4.95 13.78
N VAL A 137 0.84 4.21 13.23
CA VAL A 137 -0.56 4.27 13.64
C VAL A 137 -1.06 2.86 13.90
N THR A 138 -1.48 2.57 15.12
CA THR A 138 -2.09 1.29 15.49
C THR A 138 -3.60 1.35 15.25
N HIS A 139 -4.12 0.43 14.44
CA HIS A 139 -5.54 0.37 14.06
C HIS A 139 -6.32 -0.61 14.93
N ALA A 140 -5.67 -1.68 15.39
CA ALA A 140 -6.26 -2.66 16.29
C ALA A 140 -5.18 -3.39 17.09
N ARG A 141 -5.54 -3.76 18.32
CA ARG A 141 -4.77 -4.67 19.18
C ARG A 141 -5.70 -5.73 19.74
N CYS A 142 -5.27 -6.99 19.77
CA CYS A 142 -6.02 -8.09 20.38
C CYS A 142 -5.10 -9.05 21.13
N TRP A 143 -5.65 -9.74 22.14
CA TRP A 143 -4.92 -10.63 23.03
C TRP A 143 -5.37 -12.08 22.86
N PRO A 144 -4.49 -13.07 23.06
CA PRO A 144 -4.89 -14.46 23.09
C PRO A 144 -5.81 -14.67 24.29
N GLU A 145 -6.95 -15.33 24.08
CA GLU A 145 -7.83 -15.70 25.18
C GLU A 145 -7.10 -16.75 26.03
N ALA A 146 -7.09 -16.56 27.36
CA ALA A 146 -6.63 -17.60 28.27
C ALA A 146 -7.53 -18.84 28.04
N LYS A 147 -6.91 -19.96 27.68
CA LYS A 147 -7.65 -21.21 27.53
C LYS A 147 -8.18 -21.62 28.92
N PRO A 148 -9.47 -21.95 29.08
CA PRO A 148 -9.99 -22.51 30.32
C PRO A 148 -9.35 -23.87 30.64
#